data_AF-A0A355GCD1-F1
#
_entry.id   AF-A0A355GCD1-F1
#
_cell.length_a   1.000
_cell.length_b   1.000
_cell.length_c   1.000
_cell.angle_alpha   90.00
_cell.angle_beta   90.00
_cell.angle_gamma   90.00
#
_symmetry.space_group_name_H-M   'P 1'
#
loop_
_entity.id
_entity.type
_entity.pdbx_description
1 polymer ?
#
loop_
_entity_poly.entity_id
_entity_poly.type
_entity_poly.pdbx_seq_one_letter_code
_entity_poly.pdbx_strand_id
1 'polypeptide(L)' 'GDIGSVRAAVDAGAAAASQIGELVGAHVIARPSAGLMSNFI' A
#
# COMPACT_ATOMS: atom_id res chain seq x y z
N GLY A 1 3.04 3.56 -10.28
CA GLY A 1 2.66 2.37 -11.07
C GLY A 1 1.19 2.40 -11.40
N ASP A 2 0.71 1.52 -12.27
CA ASP A 2 -0.72 1.32 -12.44
C ASP A 2 -1.34 0.70 -11.18
N ILE A 3 -2.65 0.85 -11.02
CA ILE A 3 -3.36 0.41 -9.81
C ILE A 3 -3.24 -1.11 -9.62
N GLY A 4 -3.23 -1.89 -10.70
CA GLY A 4 -3.14 -3.36 -10.64
C GLY A 4 -1.79 -3.81 -10.08
N SER A 5 -0.70 -3.26 -10.61
CA SER A 5 0.66 -3.54 -10.14
C SER A 5 0.85 -3.11 -8.68
N VAL A 6 0.35 -1.94 -8.29
CA VAL A 6 0.43 -1.46 -6.89
C VAL A 6 -0.38 -2.37 -5.96
N ARG A 7 -1.57 -2.82 -6.37
CA ARG A 7 -2.37 -3.73 -5.58
C ARG A 7 -1.69 -5.08 -5.38
N ALA A 8 -1.15 -5.66 -6.45
CA ALA A 8 -0.43 -6.94 -6.39
C ALA A 8 0.77 -6.87 -5.44
N ALA A 9 1.54 -5.77 -5.49
CA ALA A 9 2.67 -5.57 -4.60
C ALA A 9 2.24 -5.46 -3.12
N VAL A 10 1.18 -4.69 -2.83
CA VAL A 10 0.66 -4.53 -1.46
C VAL A 10 0.11 -5.85 -0.92
N ASP A 11 -0.63 -6.62 -1.72
CA ASP A 11 -1.17 -7.92 -1.30
C ASP A 11 -0.05 -8.93 -1.01
N ALA A 12 0.98 -8.99 -1.87
CA ALA A 12 2.15 -9.84 -1.64
C ALA A 12 2.92 -9.45 -0.36
N GLY A 13 3.13 -8.16 -0.14
CA GLY A 13 3.78 -7.66 1.07
C GLY A 13 2.97 -7.92 2.34
N ALA A 14 1.65 -7.72 2.29
CA ALA A 14 0.75 -7.97 3.40
C ALA A 14 0.76 -9.46 3.80
N ALA A 15 0.74 -10.37 2.82
CA ALA A 15 0.84 -11.80 3.05
C ALA A 15 2.17 -12.16 3.74
N ALA A 16 3.29 -11.65 3.23
CA ALA A 16 4.61 -11.91 3.81
C ALA A 16 4.75 -11.33 5.24
N ALA A 17 4.28 -10.10 5.46
CA ALA A 17 4.32 -9.45 6.78
C ALA A 17 3.50 -10.22 7.83
N SER A 18 2.33 -10.74 7.43
CA SER A 18 1.47 -11.54 8.31
C SER A 18 2.07 -12.89 8.72
N GLN A 19 3.07 -13.39 7.98
CA GLN A 19 3.77 -14.63 8.33
C GLN A 19 4.84 -14.45 9.41
N ILE A 20 5.41 -13.24 9.52
CA ILE A 20 6.55 -12.97 10.42
C ILE A 20 6.18 -12.09 11.62
N GLY A 21 4.94 -11.58 11.67
CA GLY A 21 4.48 -10.73 12.76
C GLY A 21 3.04 -10.25 12.56
N GLU A 22 2.67 -9.21 13.31
CA GLU A 22 1.34 -8.60 13.23
C GLU A 22 1.33 -7.43 12.22
N LEU A 23 0.58 -7.60 11.13
CA LEU A 23 0.35 -6.54 10.16
C LEU A 23 -0.75 -5.60 10.68
N VAL A 24 -0.38 -4.36 11.00
CA VAL A 24 -1.33 -3.33 11.47
C VAL A 24 -2.19 -2.78 10.33
N GLY A 25 -1.66 -2.71 9.10
CA GLY A 25 -2.45 -2.23 7.97
C GLY A 25 -1.74 -2.31 6.63
N ALA A 26 -2.53 -2.53 5.58
CA ALA A 26 -2.12 -2.50 4.19
C ALA A 26 -3.23 -1.83 3.36
N HIS A 27 -2.91 -0.76 2.64
CA HIS A 27 -3.91 0.02 1.91
C HIS A 27 -3.35 0.61 0.62
N VAL A 28 -4.20 0.74 -0.39
CA VAL A 28 -3.87 1.36 -1.68
C VAL A 28 -4.83 2.52 -1.92
N ILE A 29 -4.25 3.69 -2.17
CA ILE A 29 -5.00 4.88 -2.58
C ILE A 29 -4.74 5.11 -4.07
N ALA A 30 -5.69 4.72 -4.92
CA ALA A 30 -5.52 4.78 -6.37
C ALA A 30 -5.37 6.21 -6.92
N ARG A 31 -6.01 7.19 -6.26
CA ARG A 31 -5.95 8.62 -6.63
C ARG A 31 -5.89 9.48 -5.37
N PRO A 32 -4.70 9.70 -4.80
CA PRO A 32 -4.57 10.46 -3.58
C PRO A 32 -4.83 11.95 -3.81
N SER A 33 -5.31 12.65 -2.78
CA SER A 33 -5.50 14.09 -2.86
C SER A 33 -4.16 14.82 -2.95
N ALA A 34 -4.15 16.01 -3.54
CA ALA A 34 -2.92 16.82 -3.67
C ALA A 34 -2.29 17.15 -2.30
N GLY A 35 -3.12 17.39 -1.27
CA GLY A 35 -2.62 17.61 0.09
C GLY A 35 -1.95 16.38 0.71
N LEU A 36 -2.35 15.16 0.35
CA LEU A 36 -1.63 13.96 0.78
C LEU A 36 -0.27 13.87 0.08
N MET A 37 -0.24 14.16 -1.22
CA MET A 37 1.00 14.14 -2.01
C MET A 37 2.06 15.08 -1.43
N SER A 38 1.69 16.31 -1.05
CA SER A 38 2.66 17.30 -0.55
C SER A 38 3.26 17.00 0.82
N ASN A 39 2.67 16.10 1.61
CA ASN A 39 3.09 15.82 2.98
C ASN A 39 3.85 14.50 3.13
N PHE A 40 3.69 13.58 2.17
CA PHE A 40 4.19 12.22 2.25
C PHE A 40 5.11 11.83 1.08
N ILE A 41 5.27 12.72 0.09
CA ILE A 41 6.17 12.58 -1.06
C ILE A 41 7.00 13.87 -1.17
#